data_AF-A0A961GPX4-F1
#
_entry.id   AF-A0A961GPX4-F1
#
_cell.length_a   1.000
_cell.length_b   1.000
_cell.length_c   1.000
_cell.angle_alpha   90.00
_cell.angle_beta   90.00
_cell.angle_gamma   90.00
#
_symmetry.space_group_name_H-M   'P 1'
#
loop_
_entity.id
_entity.type
_entity.pdbx_description
1 polymer ?
#
loop_
_entity_poly.entity_id
_entity_poly.type
_entity_poly.pdbx_seq_one_letter_code
_entity_poly.pdbx_strand_id
1 'polypeptide(L)'
;MDPTEVDVSDCCVKHPMNVAEFACSSCGHDFCPECVVFPFGLRKPPLCLACALAKGGISRRDQGLPKLGRRQVKQRVKARRQTTVTRSEMHSSGLGRAVEAVPSVEEQQAASLLDSDRSPDEFPGGWKQVF
;
A
#
# COMPACT_ATOMS: atom_id res chain seq x y z
N MET A 1 -13.88 10.54 -28.87
CA MET A 1 -13.53 10.61 -27.43
C MET A 1 -12.17 9.97 -27.31
N ASP A 2 -11.15 10.79 -27.11
CA ASP A 2 -9.75 10.36 -27.13
C ASP A 2 -9.35 9.82 -25.74
N PRO A 3 -8.84 8.57 -25.63
CA PRO A 3 -8.61 7.93 -24.33
C PRO A 3 -7.26 8.27 -23.68
N THR A 4 -6.52 9.28 -24.15
CA THR A 4 -5.11 9.51 -23.73
C THR A 4 -4.88 10.66 -22.74
N GLU A 5 -5.93 11.37 -22.31
CA GLU A 5 -5.80 12.40 -21.26
C GLU A 5 -5.86 11.75 -19.86
N VAL A 6 -4.76 11.10 -19.46
CA VAL A 6 -4.51 10.82 -18.04
C VAL A 6 -4.25 12.15 -17.34
N ASP A 7 -5.29 12.70 -16.72
CA ASP A 7 -5.19 13.89 -15.87
C ASP A 7 -4.13 13.63 -14.79
N VAL A 8 -3.05 14.42 -14.78
CA VAL A 8 -1.91 14.26 -13.86
C VAL A 8 -2.34 14.32 -12.38
N SER A 9 -3.58 14.74 -12.08
CA SER A 9 -4.17 14.69 -10.74
C SER A 9 -4.56 13.28 -10.26
N ASP A 10 -4.42 12.26 -11.10
CA ASP A 10 -4.68 10.85 -10.75
C ASP A 10 -3.41 10.07 -10.34
N CYS A 11 -2.24 10.72 -10.25
CA CYS A 11 -1.00 10.09 -9.81
C CYS A 11 -0.74 10.27 -8.31
N CYS A 12 -0.14 9.27 -7.68
CA CYS A 12 0.31 9.37 -6.29
C CYS A 12 1.45 10.38 -6.15
N VAL A 13 1.33 11.31 -5.21
CA VAL A 13 2.38 12.33 -4.94
C VAL A 13 3.74 11.71 -4.59
N LYS A 14 3.76 10.53 -3.98
CA LYS A 14 5.01 9.82 -3.63
C LYS A 14 5.51 8.88 -4.73
N HIS A 15 4.59 8.29 -5.49
CA HIS A 15 4.90 7.27 -6.50
C HIS A 15 4.28 7.75 -7.81
N PRO A 16 4.99 8.58 -8.61
CA PRO A 16 4.42 9.22 -9.79
C PRO A 16 3.85 8.23 -10.83
N MET A 17 4.39 7.01 -10.86
CA MET A 17 3.94 5.93 -11.75
C MET A 17 2.71 5.16 -11.23
N ASN A 18 2.29 5.40 -9.99
CA ASN A 18 1.17 4.67 -9.38
C ASN A 18 -0.09 5.52 -9.32
N VAL A 19 -1.24 4.90 -9.59
CA VAL A 19 -2.54 5.57 -9.57
C VAL A 19 -2.92 5.92 -8.13
N ALA A 20 -3.39 7.15 -7.94
CA ALA A 20 -3.93 7.62 -6.68
C ALA A 20 -5.40 7.23 -6.56
N GLU A 21 -5.66 6.25 -5.69
CA GLU A 21 -7.01 5.83 -5.36
C GLU A 21 -7.63 6.69 -4.25
N PHE A 22 -6.81 7.34 -3.41
CA PHE A 22 -7.23 7.96 -2.16
C PHE A 22 -6.75 9.40 -1.99
N ALA A 23 -7.60 10.25 -1.43
CA ALA A 23 -7.23 11.59 -0.98
C ALA A 23 -7.08 11.65 0.54
N CYS A 24 -5.97 12.23 1.03
CA CYS A 24 -5.73 12.40 2.47
C CYS A 24 -6.67 13.44 3.07
N SER A 25 -7.37 13.09 4.16
CA SER A 25 -8.30 14.01 4.85
C SER A 25 -7.66 15.18 5.59
N SER A 26 -6.34 15.18 5.75
CA SER A 26 -5.60 16.24 6.45
C SER A 26 -4.92 17.24 5.51
N CYS A 27 -4.16 16.74 4.53
CA CYS A 27 -3.44 17.60 3.57
C CYS A 27 -4.15 17.77 2.22
N GLY A 28 -5.08 16.86 1.87
CA GLY A 28 -5.87 16.92 0.64
C GLY A 28 -5.19 16.35 -0.61
N HIS A 29 -3.94 15.89 -0.51
CA HIS A 29 -3.20 15.32 -1.63
C HIS A 29 -3.62 13.88 -1.94
N ASP A 30 -3.38 13.48 -3.18
CA ASP A 30 -3.76 12.19 -3.76
C ASP A 30 -2.62 11.16 -3.61
N PHE A 31 -2.98 9.95 -3.17
CA PHE A 31 -2.05 8.89 -2.80
C PHE A 31 -2.55 7.51 -3.25
N CYS A 32 -1.60 6.62 -3.57
CA CYS A 32 -1.87 5.22 -3.83
C CYS A 32 -2.21 4.44 -2.54
N PRO A 33 -2.74 3.20 -2.65
CA PRO A 33 -3.11 2.37 -1.49
C PRO A 33 -1.99 2.18 -0.47
N GLU A 34 -0.75 2.01 -0.93
CA GLU A 34 0.43 1.81 -0.08
C GLU A 34 0.83 3.06 0.72
N CYS A 35 0.39 4.26 0.32
CA CYS A 35 0.80 5.53 0.92
C CYS A 35 -0.18 6.06 1.96
N VAL A 36 -1.28 5.35 2.19
CA VAL A 36 -2.36 5.77 3.09
C VAL A 36 -2.62 4.74 4.17
N VAL A 37 -3.18 5.21 5.28
CA VAL A 37 -3.64 4.39 6.40
C VAL A 37 -5.05 4.82 6.81
N PHE A 38 -5.79 3.87 7.39
CA PHE A 38 -7.18 4.06 7.85
C PHE A 38 -7.25 3.96 9.39
N PRO A 39 -6.71 4.94 10.15
CA PRO A 39 -6.59 4.84 11.60
C PRO A 39 -7.95 4.80 12.32
N PHE A 40 -9.02 5.19 11.64
CA PHE A 40 -10.37 5.21 12.19
C PHE A 40 -11.31 4.19 11.51
N GLY A 41 -10.76 3.25 10.73
CA GLY A 41 -11.49 2.26 9.95
C GLY A 41 -11.84 2.70 8.52
N LEU A 42 -12.23 1.74 7.69
CA LEU A 42 -12.44 1.90 6.23
C LEU A 42 -13.59 2.83 5.85
N ARG A 43 -14.56 3.06 6.75
CA ARG A 43 -15.68 3.98 6.50
C ARG A 43 -15.29 5.45 6.59
N LYS A 44 -14.19 5.76 7.26
CA LYS A 44 -13.67 7.12 7.46
C LYS A 44 -12.56 7.39 6.44
N PRO A 45 -12.38 8.66 6.04
CA PRO A 45 -11.40 8.98 5.00
C PRO A 45 -9.98 8.70 5.49
N PRO A 46 -9.09 8.24 4.60
CA PRO A 46 -7.74 7.87 4.98
C PRO A 46 -6.86 9.09 5.33
N LEU A 47 -5.70 8.79 5.90
CA LEU A 47 -4.60 9.73 6.07
C LEU A 47 -3.37 9.21 5.33
N CYS A 48 -2.59 10.11 4.73
CA CYS A 48 -1.26 9.74 4.26
C CYS A 48 -0.34 9.44 5.46
N LEU A 49 0.68 8.62 5.23
CA LEU A 49 1.65 8.21 6.25
C LEU A 49 2.22 9.40 7.06
N ALA A 50 2.58 10.51 6.39
CA ALA A 50 3.11 11.69 7.06
C ALA A 50 2.08 12.34 8.00
N CYS A 51 0.82 12.49 7.57
CA CYS A 51 -0.24 13.05 8.41
C CYS A 51 -0.64 12.11 9.55
N ALA A 52 -0.56 10.79 9.34
CA ALA A 52 -0.80 9.81 10.39
C ALA A 52 0.28 9.88 11.47
N LEU A 53 1.56 9.93 11.09
CA LEU A 53 2.68 10.09 12.01
C LEU A 53 2.59 11.41 12.79
N ALA A 54 2.27 12.52 12.12
CA ALA A 54 2.08 13.80 12.77
C ALA A 54 0.94 13.79 13.80
N LYS A 55 -0.17 13.09 13.51
CA LYS A 55 -1.24 12.86 14.49
C LYS A 55 -0.81 11.99 15.68
N GLY A 56 0.13 11.08 15.46
CA GLY A 56 0.79 10.30 16.52
C GLY A 56 1.86 11.06 17.29
N GLY A 57 2.05 12.36 17.03
CA GLY A 57 3.06 13.19 17.72
C GLY A 57 4.46 13.12 17.13
N ILE A 58 4.66 12.35 16.04
CA ILE A 58 5.96 12.23 15.38
C ILE A 58 6.04 13.29 14.28
N SER A 59 6.76 14.37 14.55
CA SER A 59 7.02 15.42 13.57
C SER A 59 8.25 15.08 12.72
N ARG A 60 8.10 15.09 11.39
CA ARG A 60 9.22 15.04 10.44
C ARG A 60 9.41 16.42 9.81
N ARG A 61 10.61 16.68 9.27
CA ARG A 61 10.87 17.90 8.48
C ARG A 61 9.79 18.05 7.42
N ASP A 62 9.27 19.26 7.29
CA ASP A 62 8.24 19.58 6.31
C ASP A 62 8.74 19.21 4.91
N GLN A 63 7.92 18.49 4.14
CA GLN A 63 8.25 18.05 2.79
C GLN A 63 8.08 19.20 1.78
N GLY A 64 7.85 20.43 2.24
CA GLY A 64 7.67 21.61 1.41
C GLY A 64 6.36 21.63 0.63
N LEU A 65 5.46 20.69 0.91
CA LEU A 65 4.21 20.55 0.18
C LEU A 65 3.08 21.28 0.94
N PRO A 66 2.59 22.42 0.43
CA PRO A 66 1.56 23.19 1.12
C PRO A 66 0.29 22.34 1.28
N LYS A 67 -0.34 22.45 2.45
CA LYS A 67 -1.64 21.83 2.70
C LYS A 67 -2.71 22.58 1.90
N LEU A 68 -3.59 21.83 1.24
CA LEU A 68 -4.70 22.42 0.52
C LEU A 68 -5.70 23.07 1.49
N GLY A 69 -6.46 24.05 1.00
CA GLY A 69 -7.50 24.70 1.79
C GLY A 69 -8.58 23.71 2.23
N ARG A 70 -9.15 23.88 3.44
CA ARG A 70 -10.14 22.95 4.01
C ARG A 70 -11.31 22.60 3.07
N ARG A 71 -11.78 23.57 2.27
CA ARG A 71 -12.85 23.36 1.27
C ARG A 71 -12.40 22.40 0.16
N GLN A 72 -11.20 22.61 -0.37
CA GLN A 72 -10.60 21.80 -1.42
C GLN A 72 -10.30 20.38 -0.93
N VAL A 73 -9.80 20.23 0.30
CA VAL A 73 -9.60 18.92 0.94
C VAL A 73 -10.92 18.15 0.99
N LYS A 74 -12.02 18.77 1.45
CA LYS A 74 -13.33 18.13 1.49
C LYS A 74 -13.83 17.74 0.10
N GLN A 75 -13.65 18.59 -0.90
CA GLN A 75 -14.04 18.29 -2.28
C GLN A 75 -13.28 17.08 -2.83
N ARG A 76 -11.95 17.04 -2.67
CA ARG A 76 -11.11 15.92 -3.13
C ARG A 76 -11.42 14.62 -2.41
N VAL A 77 -11.57 14.67 -1.08
CA VAL A 77 -11.99 13.49 -0.30
C VAL A 77 -13.35 12.99 -0.75
N LYS A 78 -14.31 13.88 -1.04
CA LYS A 78 -15.62 13.50 -1.55
C LYS A 78 -15.54 12.87 -2.94
N ALA A 79 -14.73 13.41 -3.84
CA ALA A 79 -14.52 12.88 -5.17
C ALA A 79 -13.93 11.46 -5.14
N ARG A 80 -12.94 11.21 -4.26
CA ARG A 80 -12.30 9.89 -4.11
C ARG A 80 -13.08 8.91 -3.23
N ARG A 81 -14.02 9.35 -2.40
CA ARG A 81 -14.80 8.45 -1.53
C ARG A 81 -15.65 7.44 -2.32
N GLN A 82 -16.06 7.80 -3.53
CA GLN A 82 -16.90 6.95 -4.38
C GLN A 82 -16.16 5.71 -4.91
N THR A 83 -14.84 5.81 -5.12
CA THR A 83 -14.03 4.67 -5.63
C THR A 83 -13.65 3.68 -4.53
N THR A 84 -13.56 4.12 -3.27
CA THR A 84 -13.11 3.28 -2.15
C THR A 84 -14.18 2.28 -1.67
N VAL A 85 -15.44 2.71 -1.68
CA VAL A 85 -16.57 1.92 -1.16
C VAL A 85 -16.82 0.71 -2.06
N THR A 86 -16.70 0.87 -3.37
CA THR A 86 -16.97 -0.20 -4.35
C THR A 86 -15.98 -1.36 -4.25
N ARG A 87 -14.68 -1.09 -4.03
CA ARG A 87 -13.66 -2.16 -3.90
C ARG A 87 -13.76 -2.91 -2.56
N SER A 88 -14.11 -2.19 -1.49
CA SER A 88 -14.18 -2.76 -0.15
C SER A 88 -15.46 -3.59 0.05
N GLU A 89 -16.57 -3.22 -0.60
CA GLU A 89 -17.78 -4.03 -0.62
C GLU A 89 -17.56 -5.37 -1.34
N MET A 90 -16.76 -5.42 -2.41
CA MET A 90 -16.41 -6.68 -3.08
C MET A 90 -15.56 -7.64 -2.23
N HIS A 91 -14.68 -7.13 -1.37
CA HIS A 91 -13.89 -7.95 -0.43
C HIS A 91 -14.61 -8.23 0.90
N SER A 92 -15.69 -7.52 1.21
CA SER A 92 -16.47 -7.72 2.46
C SER A 92 -17.80 -8.45 2.24
N SER A 93 -18.24 -8.65 1.00
CA SER A 93 -19.18 -9.72 0.65
C SER A 93 -18.49 -11.07 0.84
N GLY A 94 -18.55 -11.55 2.08
CA GLY A 94 -18.12 -12.88 2.47
C GLY A 94 -18.77 -13.96 1.62
N LEU A 95 -18.06 -14.38 0.59
CA LEU A 95 -18.05 -15.76 0.14
C LEU A 95 -16.58 -16.16 0.15
N GLY A 96 -16.16 -16.67 1.30
CA GLY A 96 -15.10 -17.66 1.34
C GLY A 96 -15.55 -18.82 0.46
N ARG A 97 -15.24 -18.73 -0.84
CA ARG A 97 -15.29 -19.89 -1.71
C ARG A 97 -14.10 -20.71 -1.26
N ALA A 98 -14.41 -21.76 -0.49
CA ALA A 98 -13.52 -22.90 -0.34
C ALA A 98 -13.07 -23.28 -1.76
N VAL A 99 -11.86 -22.86 -2.13
CA VAL A 99 -11.15 -23.55 -3.19
C VAL A 99 -10.78 -24.88 -2.56
N GLU A 100 -11.45 -25.89 -3.05
CA GLU A 100 -11.25 -27.27 -2.69
C GLU A 100 -9.77 -27.62 -2.69
N ALA A 101 -9.42 -28.52 -1.78
CA ALA A 101 -8.11 -29.11 -1.64
C ALA A 101 -7.49 -29.42 -3.01
N VAL A 102 -6.38 -28.77 -3.32
CA VAL A 102 -5.48 -29.25 -4.36
C VAL A 102 -4.72 -30.44 -3.75
N PRO A 103 -4.88 -31.67 -4.24
CA PRO A 103 -4.11 -32.78 -3.72
C PRO A 103 -2.63 -32.62 -4.07
N SER A 104 -1.82 -32.65 -3.01
CA SER A 104 -0.44 -33.12 -2.90
C SER A 104 0.31 -33.39 -4.22
N VAL A 105 1.18 -32.45 -4.60
CA VAL A 105 2.37 -32.70 -5.42
C VAL A 105 3.67 -32.21 -4.74
N GLU A 106 3.57 -31.41 -3.67
CA GLU A 106 4.73 -30.90 -2.92
C GLU A 106 5.41 -31.97 -2.04
N GLU A 107 4.69 -33.00 -1.62
CA GLU A 107 5.22 -33.99 -0.67
C GLU A 107 6.27 -34.93 -1.33
N GLN A 108 6.26 -35.05 -2.67
CA GLN A 108 7.29 -35.82 -3.41
C GLN A 108 8.55 -34.99 -3.69
N GLN A 109 8.46 -33.67 -3.78
CA GLN A 109 9.61 -32.79 -4.05
C GLN A 109 10.39 -32.46 -2.76
N ALA A 110 9.71 -32.37 -1.61
CA ALA A 110 10.35 -32.14 -0.32
C ALA A 110 11.32 -33.27 0.08
N ALA A 111 10.99 -34.52 -0.24
CA ALA A 111 11.88 -35.66 0.05
C ALA A 111 13.19 -35.61 -0.76
N SER A 112 13.16 -35.09 -1.99
CA SER A 112 14.37 -34.96 -2.83
C SER A 112 15.28 -33.78 -2.46
N LEU A 113 14.76 -32.77 -1.76
CA LEU A 113 15.51 -31.56 -1.39
C LEU A 113 16.32 -31.72 -0.09
N LEU A 114 16.04 -32.76 0.69
CA LEU A 114 16.67 -32.99 1.99
C LEU A 114 17.92 -33.89 1.89
N ASP A 115 18.19 -34.48 0.72
CA ASP A 115 19.38 -35.33 0.46
C ASP A 115 20.51 -34.51 -0.21
N SER A 116 20.82 -33.34 0.35
CA SER A 116 22.02 -32.61 -0.02
C SER A 116 22.88 -32.47 1.22
N ASP A 117 23.79 -33.43 1.40
CA ASP A 117 24.99 -33.34 2.24
C ASP A 117 25.83 -32.14 1.80
N ARG A 118 25.42 -30.94 2.21
CA ARG A 118 26.17 -29.72 1.99
C ARG A 118 27.09 -29.52 3.18
N SER A 119 28.35 -29.90 2.98
CA SER A 119 29.45 -29.74 3.94
C SER A 119 29.50 -28.30 4.49
N PRO A 120 29.58 -28.10 5.81
CA PRO A 120 29.61 -26.78 6.44
C PRO A 120 30.88 -25.96 6.17
N ASP A 121 31.91 -26.52 5.51
CA ASP A 121 33.18 -25.82 5.23
C ASP A 121 33.19 -24.99 3.93
N GLU A 122 32.12 -24.98 3.13
CA GLU A 122 32.10 -24.34 1.81
C GLU A 122 31.33 -23.02 1.79
N PHE A 123 31.69 -22.09 2.69
CA PHE A 123 31.20 -20.70 2.65
C PHE A 123 32.35 -19.74 2.32
N PRO A 124 32.61 -19.43 1.03
CA PRO A 124 33.63 -18.47 0.65
C PRO A 124 33.03 -17.07 0.75
N GLY A 125 33.18 -16.41 1.90
CA GLY A 125 32.72 -15.04 2.05
C GLY A 125 32.65 -14.56 3.48
N GLY A 126 33.79 -14.51 4.17
CA GLY A 126 33.88 -13.88 5.49
C GLY A 126 33.71 -12.36 5.38
N TRP A 127 32.59 -11.83 5.86
CA TRP A 127 32.39 -10.39 5.97
C TRP A 127 33.03 -9.96 7.30
N LYS A 128 34.35 -9.73 7.29
CA LYS A 128 35.03 -9.20 8.48
C LYS A 128 34.66 -7.74 8.66
N GLN A 129 33.83 -7.47 9.66
CA GLN A 129 33.60 -6.14 10.19
C GLN A 129 34.88 -5.72 10.94
N VAL A 130 35.64 -4.80 10.36
CA VAL A 130 36.82 -4.21 11.00
C VAL A 130 36.31 -3.14 11.97
N PHE A 131 36.60 -3.32 13.26
CA PHE A 131 36.40 -2.31 14.31
C PHE A 131 37.56 -1.31 14.31
#